data_AF-A0A227J2Z3-F1
#
_entry.id   AF-A0A227J2Z3-F1
#
_cell.length_a   1.000
_cell.length_b   1.000
_cell.length_c   1.000
_cell.angle_alpha   90.00
_cell.angle_beta   90.00
_cell.angle_gamma   90.00
#
_symmetry.space_group_name_H-M   'P 1'
#
loop_
_entity.id
_entity.type
_entity.pdbx_description
1 polymer ?
#
loop_
_entity_poly.entity_id
_entity_poly.type
_entity_poly.pdbx_seq_one_letter_code
_entity_poly.pdbx_strand_id
1 'polypeptide(L)'
;DEQGRDILSTILYGSRLSLTIGFLAVGLQLVLGIIIGLSAGYFGGRIDSFLMRFADVQLSFSTMMVAIIVSAIFKASFGSDFYSQYAVVMLVVIIGVAEWPQYAR
;
A
#
# COMPACT_ATOMS: atom_id res chain seq x y z
N ASP A 1 5.56 -21.83 31.91
CA ASP A 1 5.10 -20.48 31.53
C ASP A 1 6.21 -19.58 30.99
N GLU A 2 6.71 -19.91 29.81
CA GLU A 2 7.63 -19.04 29.04
C GLU A 2 7.05 -18.73 27.64
N GLN A 3 6.36 -19.69 27.02
CA GLN A 3 5.68 -19.49 25.73
C GLN A 3 4.66 -18.33 25.75
N GLY A 4 3.87 -18.18 26.81
CA GLY A 4 2.91 -17.06 26.90
C GLY A 4 3.58 -15.69 26.98
N ARG A 5 4.77 -15.62 27.60
CA ARG A 5 5.52 -14.36 27.81
C ARG A 5 6.30 -13.95 26.57
N ASP A 6 6.84 -14.92 25.84
CA ASP A 6 7.48 -14.70 24.54
C ASP A 6 6.46 -14.34 23.46
N ILE A 7 5.28 -14.97 23.46
CA ILE A 7 4.19 -14.64 22.53
C ILE A 7 3.68 -13.22 22.79
N LEU A 8 3.40 -12.84 24.05
CA LEU A 8 2.97 -11.47 24.39
C LEU A 8 4.02 -10.42 23.99
N SER A 9 5.30 -10.69 24.22
CA SER A 9 6.39 -9.79 23.85
C SER A 9 6.52 -9.65 22.32
N THR A 10 6.38 -10.75 21.59
CA THR A 10 6.38 -10.78 20.12
C THR A 10 5.19 -10.01 19.55
N ILE A 11 4.00 -10.18 20.13
CA ILE A 11 2.79 -9.46 19.71
C ILE A 11 2.95 -7.96 19.98
N LEU A 12 3.43 -7.54 21.15
CA LEU A 12 3.66 -6.13 21.47
C LEU A 12 4.65 -5.47 20.49
N TYR A 13 5.74 -6.16 20.19
CA TYR A 13 6.75 -5.64 19.27
C TYR A 13 6.24 -5.60 17.82
N GLY A 14 5.56 -6.66 17.39
CA GLY A 14 4.92 -6.72 16.07
C GLY A 14 3.81 -5.70 15.90
N SER A 15 3.02 -5.45 16.94
CA SER A 15 1.92 -4.49 16.94
C SER A 15 2.41 -3.07 16.67
N ARG A 16 3.52 -2.66 17.29
CA ARG A 16 4.11 -1.32 17.05
C ARG A 16 4.55 -1.15 15.59
N LEU A 17 5.15 -2.18 15.00
CA LEU A 17 5.58 -2.16 13.60
C LEU A 17 4.36 -2.10 12.67
N SER A 18 3.37 -2.97 12.88
CA SER A 18 2.14 -3.03 12.09
C SER A 18 1.33 -1.73 12.18
N LEU A 19 1.22 -1.14 13.38
CA LEU A 19 0.56 0.16 13.58
C LEU A 19 1.28 1.29 12.84
N THR A 20 2.61 1.30 12.89
CA THR A 20 3.40 2.32 12.17
C THR A 20 3.22 2.20 10.67
N ILE A 21 3.26 0.97 10.13
CA ILE A 21 3.04 0.70 8.70
C ILE A 21 1.64 1.11 8.27
N GLY A 22 0.61 0.67 9.01
CA GLY A 22 -0.78 1.00 8.70
C GLY A 22 -1.04 2.50 8.73
N PHE A 23 -0.51 3.20 9.74
CA PHE A 23 -0.69 4.64 9.86
C PHE A 23 -0.03 5.41 8.71
N LEU A 24 1.21 5.05 8.33
CA LEU A 24 1.90 5.68 7.20
C LEU A 24 1.24 5.35 5.85
N ALA A 25 0.79 4.11 5.66
CA ALA A 25 0.13 3.66 4.44
C ALA A 25 -1.21 4.38 4.24
N VAL A 26 -2.05 4.44 5.27
CA VAL A 26 -3.34 5.15 5.22
C VAL A 26 -3.13 6.64 5.04
N GLY A 27 -2.13 7.24 5.71
CA GLY A 27 -1.77 8.65 5.51
C GLY A 27 -1.38 8.96 4.06
N LEU A 28 -0.55 8.11 3.44
CA LEU A 28 -0.17 8.23 2.04
C LEU A 28 -1.36 8.02 1.09
N GLN A 29 -2.20 7.02 1.35
CA GLN A 29 -3.41 6.76 0.58
C GLN A 29 -4.37 7.94 0.62
N LEU A 30 -4.59 8.54 1.80
CA LEU A 30 -5.46 9.71 1.92
C LEU A 30 -4.89 10.89 1.14
N VAL A 31 -3.60 11.17 1.26
CA VAL A 31 -2.97 12.30 0.53
C VAL A 31 -3.06 12.08 -0.98
N LEU A 32 -2.70 10.88 -1.48
CA LEU A 32 -2.78 10.56 -2.90
C LEU A 32 -4.23 10.54 -3.41
N GLY A 33 -5.12 9.92 -2.66
CA GLY A 33 -6.55 9.83 -2.98
C GLY A 33 -7.21 11.21 -3.03
N ILE A 34 -6.89 12.11 -2.10
CA ILE A 34 -7.40 13.48 -2.09
C ILE A 34 -6.84 14.29 -3.27
N ILE A 35 -5.54 14.20 -3.56
CA ILE A 35 -4.93 14.94 -4.69
C ILE A 35 -5.53 14.45 -6.01
N ILE A 36 -5.63 13.14 -6.20
CA ILE A 36 -6.15 12.52 -7.43
C ILE A 36 -7.66 12.76 -7.55
N GLY A 37 -8.42 12.60 -6.46
CA GLY A 37 -9.86 12.83 -6.41
C GLY A 37 -10.24 14.29 -6.63
N LEU A 38 -9.51 15.24 -6.03
CA LEU A 38 -9.68 16.68 -6.31
C LEU A 38 -9.33 17.01 -7.76
N SER A 39 -8.27 16.42 -8.31
CA SER A 39 -7.90 16.63 -9.71
C SER A 39 -8.98 16.08 -10.65
N ALA A 40 -9.54 14.90 -10.34
CA ALA A 40 -10.63 14.29 -11.09
C ALA A 40 -11.92 15.12 -11.02
N GLY A 41 -12.27 15.63 -9.82
CA GLY A 41 -13.41 16.51 -9.61
C GLY A 41 -13.26 17.89 -10.25
N TYR A 42 -12.05 18.45 -10.31
CA TYR A 42 -11.79 19.77 -10.91
C TYR A 42 -11.77 19.73 -12.44
N PHE A 43 -11.28 18.64 -13.05
CA PHE A 43 -11.20 18.46 -14.51
C PHE A 43 -12.47 17.84 -15.12
N GLY A 44 -13.56 17.69 -14.35
CA GLY A 44 -14.84 17.06 -14.68
C GLY A 44 -15.09 16.77 -16.17
N GLY A 45 -15.19 15.48 -16.52
CA GLY A 45 -15.48 15.04 -17.89
C GLY A 45 -14.71 13.79 -18.31
N ARG A 46 -13.92 13.89 -19.40
CA ARG A 46 -13.22 12.74 -20.02
C ARG A 46 -12.05 12.20 -19.20
N ILE A 47 -11.34 13.06 -18.47
CA ILE A 47 -10.17 12.67 -17.67
C ILE A 47 -10.61 11.88 -16.43
N ASP A 48 -11.69 12.32 -15.78
CA ASP A 48 -12.32 11.60 -14.67
C ASP A 48 -12.75 10.19 -15.09
N SER A 49 -13.47 10.06 -16.21
CA SER A 49 -13.87 8.74 -16.73
C SER A 49 -12.68 7.85 -17.12
N PHE A 50 -11.57 8.43 -17.59
CA PHE A 50 -10.36 7.67 -17.90
C PHE A 50 -9.61 7.21 -16.64
N LEU A 51 -9.50 8.08 -15.63
CA LEU A 51 -8.91 7.76 -14.33
C LEU A 51 -9.74 6.72 -13.58
N MET A 52 -11.08 6.87 -13.55
CA MET A 52 -12.00 5.88 -12.97
C MET A 52 -11.93 4.53 -13.70
N ARG A 53 -11.75 4.50 -15.03
CA ARG A 53 -11.54 3.23 -15.75
C ARG A 53 -10.21 2.57 -15.41
N PHE A 54 -9.14 3.35 -15.24
CA PHE A 54 -7.86 2.83 -14.77
C PHE A 54 -7.97 2.26 -13.34
N ALA A 55 -8.68 2.98 -12.47
CA ALA A 55 -9.01 2.57 -11.12
C ALA A 55 -9.79 1.24 -11.10
N ASP A 56 -10.86 1.12 -11.91
CA ASP A 56 -11.66 -0.10 -12.02
C ASP A 56 -10.85 -1.29 -12.54
N VAL A 57 -9.97 -1.08 -13.53
CA VAL A 57 -9.06 -2.13 -14.03
C VAL A 57 -8.09 -2.57 -12.95
N GLN A 58 -7.56 -1.63 -12.15
CA GLN A 58 -6.63 -1.95 -11.07
C GLN A 58 -7.32 -2.68 -9.91
N LEU A 59 -8.52 -2.25 -9.51
CA LEU A 59 -9.33 -2.93 -8.48
C LEU A 59 -9.83 -4.31 -8.95
N SER A 60 -9.92 -4.54 -10.26
CA SER A 60 -10.21 -5.87 -10.81
C SER A 60 -9.09 -6.88 -10.52
N PHE A 61 -7.87 -6.40 -10.27
CA PHE A 61 -6.78 -7.22 -9.74
C PHE A 61 -6.84 -7.24 -8.21
N SER A 62 -6.81 -8.43 -7.61
CA SER A 62 -6.75 -8.54 -6.15
C SER A 62 -5.51 -7.85 -5.59
N THR A 63 -5.66 -7.07 -4.51
CA THR A 63 -4.56 -6.35 -3.84
C THR A 63 -3.39 -7.29 -3.52
N MET A 64 -3.67 -8.52 -3.09
CA MET A 64 -2.62 -9.51 -2.81
C MET A 64 -1.82 -9.87 -4.06
N MET A 65 -2.47 -9.94 -5.22
CA MET A 65 -1.81 -10.29 -6.47
C MET A 65 -0.85 -9.19 -6.92
N VAL A 66 -1.30 -7.93 -6.86
CA VAL A 66 -0.46 -6.76 -7.13
C VAL A 66 0.70 -6.70 -6.14
N ALA A 67 0.45 -6.93 -4.85
CA ALA A 67 1.47 -6.88 -3.82
C ALA A 67 2.58 -7.93 -4.04
N ILE A 68 2.22 -9.16 -4.40
CA ILE A 68 3.20 -10.22 -4.66
C ILE A 68 3.99 -9.93 -5.95
N ILE A 69 3.34 -9.46 -7.02
CA ILE A 69 4.02 -9.15 -8.29
C ILE A 69 5.00 -8.00 -8.11
N VAL A 70 4.57 -6.90 -7.49
CA VAL A 70 5.42 -5.72 -7.29
C VAL A 70 6.58 -6.06 -6.35
N SER A 71 6.33 -6.77 -5.24
CA SER A 71 7.40 -7.21 -4.35
C SER A 71 8.42 -8.12 -5.04
N ALA A 72 7.98 -9.04 -5.90
CA ALA A 72 8.85 -9.91 -6.67
C ALA A 72 9.71 -9.12 -7.68
N ILE A 73 9.12 -8.19 -8.43
CA ILE A 73 9.84 -7.35 -9.40
C ILE A 73 10.88 -6.48 -8.69
N PHE A 74 10.51 -5.86 -7.56
CA PHE A 74 11.44 -5.04 -6.79
C PHE A 74 12.58 -5.86 -6.19
N LYS A 75 12.29 -7.04 -5.63
CA LYS A 75 13.32 -7.95 -5.11
C LYS A 75 14.29 -8.39 -6.22
N ALA A 76 13.78 -8.62 -7.43
CA ALA A 76 14.59 -8.97 -8.60
C ALA A 76 15.42 -7.78 -9.11
N SER A 77 14.89 -6.55 -9.02
CA SER A 77 15.53 -5.34 -9.57
C SER A 77 16.61 -4.75 -8.66
N PHE A 78 16.40 -4.76 -7.34
CA PHE A 78 17.29 -4.12 -6.37
C PHE A 78 18.12 -5.12 -5.55
N GLY A 79 17.89 -6.42 -5.70
CA GLY A 79 18.54 -7.46 -4.91
C GLY A 79 17.91 -7.65 -3.52
N SER A 80 18.10 -8.85 -2.95
CA SER A 80 17.49 -9.23 -1.68
C SER A 80 17.96 -8.39 -0.48
N ASP A 81 19.19 -7.88 -0.53
CA ASP A 81 19.79 -7.14 0.59
C ASP A 81 19.19 -5.75 0.74
N PHE A 82 19.01 -5.02 -0.37
CA PHE A 82 18.28 -3.76 -0.39
C PHE A 82 16.80 -3.97 -0.02
N TYR A 83 16.19 -5.06 -0.48
CA TYR A 83 14.81 -5.39 -0.13
C TYR A 83 14.63 -5.59 1.38
N SER A 84 15.55 -6.29 2.05
CA SER A 84 15.46 -6.51 3.50
C SER A 84 15.62 -5.23 4.31
N GLN A 85 16.45 -4.29 3.84
CA GLN A 85 16.68 -3.02 4.53
C GLN A 85 15.52 -2.03 4.36
N TYR A 86 14.85 -2.05 3.20
CA TYR A 86 13.75 -1.12 2.87
C TYR A 86 12.36 -1.77 2.82
N ALA A 87 12.22 -3.01 3.30
CA ALA A 87 10.98 -3.78 3.24
C ALA A 87 9.76 -3.01 3.76
N VAL A 88 9.91 -2.31 4.89
CA VAL A 88 8.83 -1.53 5.51
C VAL A 88 8.34 -0.41 4.60
N VAL A 89 9.27 0.38 4.02
CA VAL A 89 8.92 1.48 3.11
C VAL A 89 8.31 0.94 1.83
N MET A 90 8.86 -0.15 1.29
CA MET A 90 8.34 -0.77 0.08
C MET A 90 6.95 -1.33 0.28
N LEU A 91 6.64 -1.97 1.41
CA LEU A 91 5.28 -2.42 1.73
C LEU A 91 4.31 -1.25 1.81
N VAL A 92 4.70 -0.14 2.46
CA VAL A 92 3.88 1.08 2.51
C VAL A 92 3.62 1.64 1.11
N VAL A 93 4.64 1.68 0.24
CA VAL A 93 4.49 2.13 -1.15
C VAL A 93 3.62 1.18 -1.96
N ILE A 94 3.81 -0.14 -1.82
CA ILE A 94 3.03 -1.16 -2.54
C ILE A 94 1.56 -1.07 -2.14
N ILE A 95 1.25 -1.02 -0.85
CA ILE A 95 -0.13 -0.90 -0.36
C ILE A 95 -0.72 0.44 -0.78
N GLY A 96 0.04 1.53 -0.64
CA GLY A 96 -0.39 2.86 -1.07
C GLY A 96 -0.74 2.93 -2.55
N VAL A 97 0.09 2.36 -3.42
CA VAL A 97 -0.11 2.34 -4.88
C VAL A 97 -1.09 1.25 -5.33
N ALA A 98 -1.29 0.19 -4.57
CA ALA A 98 -2.28 -0.83 -4.91
C ALA A 98 -3.70 -0.37 -4.60
N GLU A 99 -3.90 0.33 -3.48
CA GLU A 99 -5.22 0.65 -2.94
C GLU A 99 -5.61 2.14 -3.02
N TRP A 100 -4.78 3.02 -3.59
CA TRP A 100 -5.20 4.40 -3.89
C TRP A 100 -6.54 4.52 -4.65
N PRO A 101 -6.92 3.62 -5.58
CA PRO A 101 -8.19 3.74 -6.30
C PRO A 101 -9.40 3.57 -5.38
N GLN A 102 -9.23 2.83 -4.28
CA GLN A 102 -10.30 2.52 -3.33
C GLN A 102 -10.67 3.74 -2.47
N TYR A 103 -9.73 4.66 -2.27
CA TYR A 103 -9.92 5.92 -1.54
C TYR A 103 -10.21 7.12 -2.46
N ALA A 104 -9.93 7.00 -3.76
CA ALA A 104 -10.18 8.04 -4.75
C ALA A 104 -11.63 8.06 -5.28
N ARG A 105 -12.41 6.99 -5.03
CA ARG A 105 -13.83 6.88 -5.36
C ARG A 105 -14.71 7.45 -4.25
#